data_AF-A0A2G2LX89-F1
#
_entry.id   AF-A0A2G2LX89-F1
#
_cell.length_a   1.000
_cell.length_b   1.000
_cell.length_c   1.000
_cell.angle_alpha   90.00
_cell.angle_beta   90.00
_cell.angle_gamma   90.00
#
_symmetry.space_group_name_H-M   'P 1'
#
loop_
_entity.id
_entity.type
_entity.pdbx_description
1 polymer ?
#
loop_
_entity_poly.entity_id
_entity_poly.type
_entity_poly.pdbx_seq_one_letter_code
_entity_poly.pdbx_strand_id
1 'polypeptide(L)' 'MRTTLDLPEKLLNEAMKVTHTGTKTAVIVKALEELVKDKRKIGIAPSTS' A
#
# COMPACT_ATOMS: atom_id res chain seq x y z
N MET A 1 6.84 -10.82 10.97
CA MET A 1 7.71 -11.68 10.10
C MET A 1 8.80 -10.80 9.50
N ARG A 2 10.02 -11.29 9.34
CA ARG A 2 11.09 -10.55 8.65
C ARG A 2 11.20 -11.10 7.22
N THR A 3 10.98 -10.23 6.25
CA THR A 3 10.97 -10.57 4.83
C THR A 3 11.89 -9.58 4.12
N THR A 4 12.65 -10.03 3.13
CA THR A 4 13.48 -9.17 2.28
C THR A 4 12.75 -8.95 0.95
N LEU A 5 12.57 -7.68 0.56
CA LEU A 5 11.98 -7.28 -0.71
C LEU A 5 12.89 -6.25 -1.36
N ASP A 6 13.24 -6.47 -2.62
CA ASP A 6 13.96 -5.49 -3.42
C ASP A 6 12.98 -4.47 -3.99
N LEU A 7 13.11 -3.22 -3.57
CA LEU A 7 12.24 -2.12 -3.97
C LEU A 7 13.09 -0.93 -4.43
N PRO A 8 12.63 -0.17 -5.46
CA PRO A 8 13.32 1.04 -5.89
C PRO A 8 13.38 2.07 -4.76
N GLU A 9 14.59 2.37 -4.28
CA GLU A 9 14.78 3.24 -3.11
C GLU A 9 14.25 4.66 -3.33
N LYS A 10 14.38 5.19 -4.55
CA LYS A 10 13.85 6.51 -4.91
C LYS A 10 12.33 6.57 -4.72
N LEU A 11 11.60 5.58 -5.22
CA LEU A 11 10.15 5.49 -5.10
C LEU A 11 9.74 5.38 -3.63
N LEU A 12 10.46 4.56 -2.86
CA LEU A 12 10.18 4.35 -1.44
C LEU A 12 10.37 5.65 -0.65
N ASN A 13 11.44 6.40 -0.91
CA ASN A 13 11.71 7.68 -0.27
C ASN A 13 10.66 8.74 -0.64
N GLU A 14 10.21 8.80 -1.90
CA GLU A 14 9.13 9.68 -2.32
C GLU A 14 7.81 9.32 -1.63
N ALA A 15 7.46 8.03 -1.61
CA ALA A 15 6.28 7.53 -0.91
C ALA A 15 6.32 7.84 0.59
N MET A 16 7.48 7.74 1.25
CA MET A 16 7.65 8.15 2.66
C MET A 16 7.30 9.62 2.87
N LYS A 17 7.78 10.52 1.99
CA LYS A 17 7.50 11.96 2.07
C LYS A 17 6.02 12.27 1.86
N VAL A 18 5.40 11.68 0.84
CA VAL A 18 3.98 11.91 0.52
C VAL A 18 3.07 11.38 1.63
N THR A 19 3.36 10.18 2.12
CA THR A 19 2.53 9.51 3.14
C THR A 19 2.83 9.94 4.57
N HIS A 20 3.90 10.74 4.78
CA HIS A 20 4.41 11.18 6.08
C HIS A 20 4.71 10.01 7.03
N THR A 21 5.22 8.91 6.48
CA THR A 21 5.56 7.71 7.25
C THR A 21 7.04 7.72 7.64
N GLY A 22 7.33 7.31 8.88
CA GLY A 22 8.69 7.37 9.43
C GLY A 22 9.62 6.22 9.01
N THR A 23 9.09 5.16 8.38
CA THR A 23 9.90 3.99 7.99
C THR A 23 9.45 3.38 6.66
N LYS A 24 10.40 2.71 5.98
CA LYS A 24 10.18 1.92 4.77
C LYS A 24 9.07 0.87 4.97
N THR A 25 9.07 0.20 6.12
CA THR A 25 8.04 -0.79 6.48
C THR A 25 6.65 -0.16 6.59
N ALA A 26 6.54 1.00 7.22
CA ALA A 26 5.24 1.68 7.38
C ALA A 26 4.62 2.09 6.03
N VAL A 27 5.43 2.51 5.06
CA VAL A 27 4.97 2.75 3.67
C VAL A 27 4.38 1.49 3.06
N ILE A 28 5.10 0.37 3.16
CA ILE A 28 4.69 -0.89 2.54
C ILE A 28 3.38 -1.38 3.14
N VAL A 29 3.26 -1.35 4.48
CA VAL A 29 2.02 -1.73 5.17
C VAL A 29 0.86 -0.85 4.72
N LYS A 30 1.03 0.48 4.72
CA LYS A 30 -0.01 1.42 4.31
C LYS A 30 -0.44 1.21 2.85
N ALA A 31 0.51 1.00 1.93
CA ALA A 31 0.22 0.75 0.52
C ALA A 31 -0.60 -0.54 0.33
N LEU A 32 -0.29 -1.60 1.09
CA LEU A 32 -1.04 -2.85 1.06
C LEU A 32 -2.46 -2.68 1.65
N GLU A 33 -2.60 -1.96 2.76
CA GLU A 33 -3.90 -1.65 3.36
C GLU A 33 -4.80 -0.86 2.40
N GLU A 34 -4.26 0.18 1.76
CA GLU A 34 -4.97 1.00 0.79
C GLU A 34 -5.38 0.18 -0.44
N LEU A 35 -4.47 -0.64 -0.98
CA LEU A 35 -4.77 -1.53 -2.10
C LEU A 35 -5.91 -2.50 -1.76
N VAL A 36 -5.86 -3.16 -0.61
CA VAL A 36 -6.91 -4.10 -0.17
C VAL A 36 -8.23 -3.36 0.06
N LYS A 37 -8.19 -2.17 0.69
CA LYS A 37 -9.37 -1.34 0.93
C LYS A 37 -10.05 -0.95 -0.38
N ASP A 38 -9.28 -0.52 -1.38
CA ASP A 38 -9.84 -0.10 -2.66
C ASP A 38 -10.37 -1.28 -3.49
N LYS A 39 -9.67 -2.43 -3.47
CA LYS A 39 -10.18 -3.64 -4.13
C LYS A 39 -11.43 -4.20 -3.46
N ARG A 40 -11.56 -4.11 -2.13
CA ARG A 40 -12.78 -4.48 -1.40
C ARG A 40 -13.96 -3.57 -1.74
N LYS A 41 -13.75 -2.28 -1.97
CA LYS A 41 -14.82 -1.37 -2.44
C LYS A 41 -15.33 -1.76 -3.83
N ILE A 42 -14.44 -2.21 -4.71
CA ILE A 42 -14.79 -2.60 -6.09
C ILE A 42 -15.41 -4.01 -6.14
N GLY A 43 -15.18 -4.84 -5.12
CA GLY A 43 -15.74 -6.21 -5.01
C GLY A 43 -17.15 -6.32 -4.43
N ILE A 44 -17.84 -5.21 -4.16
CA ILE A 44 -19.25 -5.18 -3.72
C ILE A 44 -20.03 -4.14 -4.55
N ALA A 45 -20.01 -4.28 -5.88
CA ALA A 45 -21.20 -3.93 -6.63
C ALA A 45 -22.04 -5.21 -6.69
N PRO A 46 -23.23 -5.29 -6.03
CA PRO A 46 -24.14 -6.36 -6.37
C PRO A 46 -24.44 -6.21 -7.86
N SER A 47 -24.23 -7.28 -8.61
CA SER A 47 -24.76 -7.44 -9.95
C SER A 47 -26.26 -7.11 -9.89
N THR A 48 -26.62 -5.92 -10.37
CA THR A 48 -28.01 -5.58 -10.66
C THR A 48 -28.41 -6.39 -11.88
N SER A 49 -29.01 -7.54 -11.64
CA SER A 49 -29.93 -8.21 -12.57
C SER A 49 -31.30 -7.56 -12.49
#